data_AF-A0A4Q6AZB7-F1
#
_entry.id   AF-A0A4Q6AZB7-F1
#
_cell.length_a   1.000
_cell.length_b   1.000
_cell.length_c   1.000
_cell.angle_alpha   90.00
_cell.angle_beta   90.00
_cell.angle_gamma   90.00
#
_symmetry.space_group_name_H-M   'P 1'
#
loop_
_entity.id
_entity.type
_entity.pdbx_description
1 polymer ?
#
loop_
_entity_poly.entity_id
_entity_poly.type
_entity_poly.pdbx_seq_one_letter_code
_entity_poly.pdbx_strand_id
1 'polypeptide(L)'
;MVGSWKPCPQVLTDSIPDGADVYFEGSRPFISEPSFFLEYPAEPNVFTLNGYMFTLLGLYDWATEAKSSEARDIFNDGIATLEKILPYYDLGTFSAYDLSYITHSRLPYLQPRAPHIAPRYHAIHIAQLRALSSVTGENLLKARADKWQGYAEGKQL
;
A
#
# COMPACT_ATOMS: atom_id res chain seq x y z
N MET A 1 1.99 22.92 -18.33
CA MET A 1 3.35 22.37 -18.45
C MET A 1 3.35 21.00 -17.82
N VAL A 2 3.32 19.94 -18.62
CA VAL A 2 3.37 18.56 -18.11
C VAL A 2 4.86 18.23 -17.97
N GLY A 3 5.38 18.35 -16.74
CA GLY A 3 6.75 17.93 -16.45
C GLY A 3 6.90 16.44 -16.67
N SER A 4 7.91 16.02 -17.42
CA SER A 4 8.24 14.61 -17.60
C SER A 4 8.57 14.00 -16.23
N TRP A 5 7.67 13.17 -15.69
CA TRP A 5 8.01 12.34 -14.54
C TRP A 5 9.17 11.43 -14.95
N LYS A 6 10.28 11.53 -14.22
CA LYS A 6 11.38 10.57 -14.32
C LYS A 6 11.31 9.68 -13.08
N PRO A 7 11.41 8.35 -13.21
CA PRO A 7 11.39 7.46 -12.06
C PRO A 7 12.53 7.81 -11.11
N CYS A 8 12.26 7.84 -9.81
CA CYS A 8 13.27 8.04 -8.78
C CYS A 8 14.24 6.84 -8.83
N PRO A 9 15.57 7.04 -9.02
CA PRO A 9 16.53 5.95 -9.16
C PRO A 9 16.57 5.01 -7.94
N GLN A 10 16.30 5.52 -6.73
CA GLN A 10 16.31 4.74 -5.49
C GLN A 10 15.14 3.73 -5.41
N VAL A 11 13.95 4.08 -5.92
CA VAL A 11 12.77 3.18 -5.94
C VAL A 11 12.96 1.99 -6.91
N LEU A 12 13.88 2.13 -7.87
CA LEU A 12 14.22 1.07 -8.81
C LEU A 12 15.26 0.09 -8.26
N THR A 13 16.03 0.48 -7.24
CA THR A 13 17.10 -0.33 -6.63
C THR A 13 16.72 -0.90 -5.27
N ASP A 14 15.78 -0.28 -4.56
CA ASP A 14 15.23 -0.85 -3.34
C ASP A 14 14.30 -2.01 -3.72
N SER A 15 14.64 -3.22 -3.30
CA SER A 15 13.68 -4.31 -3.32
C SER A 15 12.46 -3.86 -2.50
N ILE A 16 11.28 -3.76 -3.16
CA ILE A 16 10.01 -4.06 -2.47
C ILE A 16 10.35 -5.29 -1.63
N PRO A 17 10.10 -5.31 -0.29
CA PRO A 17 10.56 -6.39 0.57
C PRO A 17 10.45 -7.70 -0.19
N ASP A 18 11.61 -8.34 -0.45
CA ASP A 18 11.75 -9.61 -1.17
C ASP A 18 10.92 -10.66 -0.43
N GLY A 19 9.62 -10.65 -0.67
CA GLY A 19 8.64 -11.40 0.11
C GLY A 19 7.42 -11.77 -0.71
N ALA A 20 7.35 -11.37 -1.98
CA ALA A 20 6.55 -12.06 -2.98
C ALA A 20 7.53 -12.82 -3.87
N ASP A 21 8.01 -13.96 -3.37
CA ASP A 21 8.69 -14.91 -4.24
C ASP A 21 7.67 -15.39 -5.27
N VAL A 22 7.93 -15.09 -6.54
CA VAL A 22 7.20 -15.69 -7.65
C VAL A 22 7.82 -17.07 -7.86
N TYR A 23 7.20 -18.09 -7.28
CA TYR A 23 7.52 -19.48 -7.61
C TYR A 23 6.68 -19.93 -8.81
N PHE A 24 7.31 -20.70 -9.69
CA PHE A 24 6.64 -21.33 -10.83
C PHE A 24 6.26 -22.77 -10.47
N GLU A 25 4.97 -23.06 -10.30
CA GLU A 25 4.49 -24.44 -10.36
C GLU A 25 4.20 -24.76 -11.84
N GLY A 26 5.25 -25.14 -12.56
CA GLY A 26 5.22 -25.24 -14.03
C GLY A 26 5.24 -23.87 -14.71
N SER A 27 4.12 -23.43 -15.27
CA SER A 27 4.00 -22.19 -16.06
C SER A 27 3.04 -21.15 -15.46
N ARG A 28 2.57 -21.35 -14.22
CA ARG A 28 1.68 -20.42 -13.52
C ARG A 28 2.44 -19.76 -12.37
N PRO A 29 2.49 -18.41 -12.29
CA PRO A 29 3.05 -17.73 -11.14
C PRO A 29 2.12 -17.88 -9.93
N PHE A 30 2.68 -18.27 -8.79
CA PHE A 30 1.99 -18.33 -7.49
C PHE A 30 2.78 -17.53 -6.45
N ILE A 31 2.07 -16.83 -5.56
CA ILE A 31 2.65 -15.95 -4.52
C ILE A 31 2.51 -16.67 -3.17
N SER A 32 3.62 -16.95 -2.47
CA SER A 32 3.60 -17.21 -1.03
C SER A 32 3.80 -15.88 -0.30
N GLU A 33 2.76 -15.43 0.40
CA GLU A 33 2.39 -14.03 0.63
C GLU A 33 3.26 -13.18 1.60
N PRO A 34 3.43 -11.88 1.33
CA PRO A 34 3.03 -10.85 2.28
C PRO A 34 1.51 -10.67 2.18
N SER A 35 0.78 -10.73 3.29
CA SER A 35 -0.69 -10.73 3.38
C SER A 35 -1.32 -9.46 2.79
N PHE A 36 -1.31 -9.30 1.47
CA PHE A 36 -1.88 -8.18 0.75
C PHE A 36 -3.18 -8.59 0.09
N PHE A 37 -4.28 -8.05 0.59
CA PHE A 37 -5.62 -8.29 0.07
C PHE A 37 -5.90 -7.38 -1.13
N LEU A 38 -5.94 -7.96 -2.32
CA LEU A 38 -6.11 -7.22 -3.57
C LEU A 38 -7.56 -6.72 -3.73
N GLU A 39 -7.72 -5.40 -3.94
CA GLU A 39 -9.02 -4.84 -4.36
C GLU A 39 -9.37 -5.26 -5.80
N TYR A 40 -8.35 -5.29 -6.68
CA TYR A 40 -8.47 -5.72 -8.06
C TYR A 40 -7.47 -6.84 -8.31
N PRO A 41 -7.91 -8.11 -8.43
CA PRO A 41 -7.03 -9.20 -8.85
C PRO A 41 -6.73 -9.00 -10.35
N ALA A 42 -5.59 -8.38 -10.64
CA ALA A 42 -5.15 -8.01 -11.98
C ALA A 42 -3.70 -8.46 -12.19
N GLU A 43 -3.30 -8.66 -13.44
CA GLU A 43 -1.93 -9.06 -13.79
C GLU A 43 -1.24 -7.97 -14.64
N PRO A 44 -0.12 -7.38 -14.18
CA PRO A 44 0.50 -7.57 -12.87
C PRO A 44 -0.35 -6.93 -11.75
N ASN A 45 -0.18 -7.44 -10.53
CA ASN A 45 -0.84 -6.85 -9.36
C ASN A 45 -0.58 -5.34 -9.25
N VAL A 46 -1.63 -4.58 -8.93
CA VAL A 46 -1.54 -3.12 -8.82
C VAL A 46 -1.34 -2.67 -7.37
N PHE A 47 -1.75 -3.47 -6.39
CA PHE A 47 -1.65 -3.16 -4.95
C PHE A 47 -2.32 -1.82 -4.60
N THR A 48 -3.66 -1.78 -4.61
CA THR A 48 -4.43 -0.58 -4.27
C THR A 48 -4.47 -0.36 -2.76
N LEU A 49 -4.07 0.83 -2.30
CA LEU A 49 -3.87 1.08 -0.87
C LEU A 49 -5.18 1.20 -0.07
N ASN A 50 -6.16 1.96 -0.59
CA ASN A 50 -7.40 2.18 0.15
C ASN A 50 -8.20 0.88 0.35
N GLY A 51 -8.27 0.01 -0.66
CA GLY A 51 -8.95 -1.27 -0.57
C GLY A 51 -8.29 -2.17 0.48
N TYR A 52 -6.95 -2.20 0.49
CA TYR A 52 -6.20 -2.94 1.50
C TYR A 52 -6.51 -2.47 2.93
N MET A 53 -6.47 -1.15 3.19
CA MET A 53 -6.77 -0.62 4.51
C MET A 53 -8.25 -0.79 4.92
N PHE A 54 -9.19 -0.79 3.97
CA PHE A 54 -10.58 -1.15 4.27
C PHE A 54 -10.71 -2.62 4.69
N THR A 55 -10.01 -3.53 4.02
CA THR A 55 -9.99 -4.95 4.42
C THR A 55 -9.43 -5.12 5.83
N LEU A 56 -8.38 -4.39 6.20
CA LEU A 56 -7.84 -4.43 7.57
C LEU A 56 -8.85 -3.95 8.61
N LEU A 57 -9.59 -2.88 8.33
CA LEU A 57 -10.67 -2.44 9.23
C LEU A 57 -11.77 -3.50 9.36
N GLY A 58 -12.17 -4.14 8.26
CA GLY A 58 -13.14 -5.25 8.29
C GLY A 58 -12.64 -6.47 9.08
N LEU A 59 -11.36 -6.81 8.97
CA LEU A 59 -10.72 -7.87 9.76
C LEU A 59 -10.69 -7.52 11.25
N TYR A 60 -10.43 -6.26 11.59
CA TYR A 60 -10.50 -5.78 12.98
C TYR A 60 -11.92 -5.90 13.55
N ASP A 61 -12.93 -5.46 12.79
CA ASP A 61 -14.33 -5.58 13.20
C ASP A 61 -14.71 -7.05 13.38
N TRP A 62 -14.34 -7.92 12.45
CA TRP A 62 -14.61 -9.36 12.54
C TRP A 62 -13.92 -9.99 13.76
N ALA A 63 -12.64 -9.68 13.98
CA ALA A 63 -11.89 -10.17 15.12
C ALA A 63 -12.50 -9.72 16.46
N THR A 64 -13.09 -8.52 16.50
CA THR A 64 -13.63 -7.93 17.73
C THR A 64 -15.06 -8.38 18.00
N GLU A 65 -15.95 -8.25 17.02
CA GLU A 65 -17.38 -8.56 17.17
C GLU A 65 -17.64 -10.06 17.23
N ALA A 66 -16.98 -10.86 16.38
CA ALA A 66 -17.12 -12.31 16.39
C ALA A 66 -16.13 -13.01 17.35
N LYS A 67 -15.23 -12.25 18.00
CA LYS A 67 -14.16 -12.79 18.86
C LYS A 67 -13.30 -13.85 18.15
N SER A 68 -13.09 -13.67 16.84
CA SER A 68 -12.33 -14.59 16.00
C SER A 68 -10.83 -14.39 16.19
N SER A 69 -10.13 -15.40 16.71
CA SER A 69 -8.67 -15.39 16.81
C SER A 69 -8.01 -15.43 15.43
N GLU A 70 -8.57 -16.18 14.49
CA GLU A 70 -8.09 -16.24 13.11
C GLU A 70 -8.10 -14.85 12.45
N ALA A 71 -9.21 -14.13 12.55
CA ALA A 71 -9.30 -12.78 12.00
C ALA A 71 -8.31 -11.82 12.68
N ARG A 72 -8.03 -12.02 13.98
CA ARG A 72 -7.05 -11.23 14.71
C ARG A 72 -5.64 -11.48 14.19
N ASP A 73 -5.27 -12.73 13.93
CA ASP A 73 -3.95 -13.10 13.42
C ASP A 73 -3.74 -12.52 12.02
N ILE A 74 -4.73 -12.69 11.13
CA ILE A 74 -4.70 -12.12 9.77
C ILE A 74 -4.62 -10.58 9.81
N PHE A 75 -5.35 -9.94 10.72
CA PHE A 75 -5.29 -8.49 10.92
C PHE A 75 -3.87 -8.05 11.32
N ASN A 76 -3.26 -8.71 12.29
CA ASN A 76 -1.92 -8.37 12.78
C ASN A 76 -0.85 -8.51 11.67
N ASP A 77 -0.91 -9.61 10.91
CA ASP A 77 -0.02 -9.83 9.77
C ASP A 77 -0.22 -8.79 8.66
N GLY A 78 -1.47 -8.38 8.46
CA GLY A 78 -1.84 -7.30 7.56
C GLY A 78 -1.31 -5.93 8.00
N ILE A 79 -1.37 -5.61 9.30
CA ILE A 79 -0.76 -4.39 9.85
C ILE A 79 0.75 -4.40 9.65
N ALA A 80 1.43 -5.50 9.99
CA ALA A 80 2.87 -5.63 9.80
C ALA A 80 3.28 -5.49 8.31
N THR A 81 2.43 -5.97 7.39
CA THR A 81 2.60 -5.78 5.95
C THR A 81 2.39 -4.32 5.55
N LEU A 82 1.33 -3.67 6.05
CA LEU A 82 1.04 -2.26 5.78
C LEU A 82 2.24 -1.36 6.15
N GLU A 83 2.82 -1.55 7.33
CA GLU A 83 3.96 -0.74 7.79
C GLU A 83 5.17 -0.84 6.85
N LYS A 84 5.47 -2.04 6.35
CA LYS A 84 6.57 -2.29 5.42
C LYS A 84 6.33 -1.65 4.05
N ILE A 85 5.09 -1.59 3.59
CA ILE A 85 4.78 -1.11 2.24
C ILE A 85 4.44 0.38 2.17
N LEU A 86 4.01 1.01 3.27
CA LEU A 86 3.65 2.44 3.31
C LEU A 86 4.71 3.39 2.72
N PRO A 87 6.03 3.16 2.89
CA PRO A 87 7.05 3.99 2.24
C PRO A 87 6.92 4.04 0.71
N TYR A 88 6.48 2.97 0.05
CA TYR A 88 6.31 2.96 -1.41
C TYR A 88 5.12 3.79 -1.88
N TYR A 89 4.15 4.08 -1.02
CA TYR A 89 3.03 4.95 -1.40
C TYR A 89 3.34 6.43 -1.16
N ASP A 90 4.42 6.76 -0.46
CA ASP A 90 4.79 8.14 -0.14
C ASP A 90 5.59 8.78 -1.28
N LEU A 91 4.96 9.68 -2.04
CA LEU A 91 5.61 10.38 -3.15
C LEU A 91 6.28 11.69 -2.73
N GLY A 92 6.39 11.97 -1.44
CA GLY A 92 6.96 13.22 -0.91
C GLY A 92 6.05 14.44 -1.01
N THR A 93 4.96 14.35 -1.76
CA THR A 93 3.98 15.43 -2.00
C THR A 93 2.52 14.97 -1.92
N PHE A 94 2.27 13.68 -2.15
CA PHE A 94 0.97 13.03 -2.07
C PHE A 94 1.21 11.54 -1.81
N SER A 95 0.16 10.81 -1.44
CA SER A 95 0.19 9.35 -1.51
C SER A 95 -0.17 8.87 -2.92
N ALA A 96 0.54 7.87 -3.44
CA ALA A 96 0.09 7.10 -4.59
C ALA A 96 -1.19 6.32 -4.26
N TYR A 97 -2.09 6.16 -5.24
CA TYR A 97 -3.29 5.33 -5.12
C TYR A 97 -2.95 3.83 -5.09
N ASP A 98 -2.04 3.42 -5.96
CA ASP A 98 -1.60 2.05 -6.16
C ASP A 98 -0.09 2.01 -6.49
N LEU A 99 0.50 0.82 -6.51
CA LEU A 99 1.90 0.59 -6.88
C LEU A 99 2.08 0.20 -8.36
N SER A 100 1.09 0.46 -9.22
CA SER A 100 1.19 0.11 -10.65
C SER A 100 2.36 0.80 -11.34
N TYR A 101 2.77 1.98 -10.87
CA TYR A 101 3.96 2.70 -11.35
C TYR A 101 5.27 1.97 -11.05
N ILE A 102 5.29 1.04 -10.08
CA ILE A 102 6.42 0.15 -9.82
C ILE A 102 6.23 -1.17 -10.58
N THR A 103 5.08 -1.82 -10.41
CA THR A 103 4.86 -3.18 -10.93
C THR A 103 4.87 -3.24 -12.46
N HIS A 104 4.31 -2.22 -13.13
CA HIS A 104 4.32 -2.17 -14.60
C HIS A 104 5.68 -1.73 -15.14
N SER A 105 6.41 -0.85 -14.43
CA SER A 105 7.72 -0.35 -14.88
C SER A 105 8.83 -1.40 -14.78
N ARG A 106 8.63 -2.48 -14.02
CA ARG A 106 9.56 -3.61 -13.92
C ARG A 106 9.42 -4.64 -15.04
N LEU A 107 8.30 -4.64 -15.78
CA LEU A 107 8.05 -5.61 -16.83
C LEU A 107 8.42 -5.03 -18.21
N PRO A 108 9.38 -5.62 -18.93
CA PRO A 108 9.94 -5.02 -20.15
C PRO A 108 8.94 -4.93 -21.31
N TYR A 109 7.84 -5.67 -21.23
CA TYR A 109 6.76 -5.68 -22.21
C TYR A 109 5.59 -4.74 -21.85
N LEU A 110 5.63 -4.06 -20.70
CA LEU A 110 4.63 -3.08 -20.30
C LEU A 110 5.18 -1.66 -20.40
N GLN A 111 4.29 -0.72 -20.71
CA GLN A 111 4.64 0.70 -20.67
C GLN A 111 4.75 1.16 -19.21
N PRO A 112 5.86 1.82 -18.80
CA PRO A 112 5.98 2.43 -17.49
C PRO A 112 4.82 3.39 -17.22
N ARG A 113 4.28 3.35 -16.01
CA ARG A 113 3.20 4.23 -15.58
C ARG A 113 3.75 5.29 -14.65
N ALA A 114 3.23 6.51 -14.76
CA ALA A 114 3.44 7.51 -13.72
C ALA A 114 2.61 7.14 -12.47
N PRO A 115 3.02 7.55 -11.27
CA PRO A 115 2.23 7.36 -10.06
C PRO A 115 0.82 7.90 -10.22
N HIS A 116 -0.18 7.08 -9.88
CA HIS A 116 -1.57 7.52 -9.88
C HIS A 116 -1.82 8.38 -8.64
N ILE A 117 -1.95 9.69 -8.84
CA ILE A 117 -2.22 10.67 -7.77
C ILE A 117 -3.69 11.10 -7.87
N ALA A 118 -4.45 10.83 -6.81
CA ALA A 118 -5.85 11.20 -6.71
C ALA A 118 -6.14 11.88 -5.36
N PRO A 119 -6.33 13.22 -5.30
CA PRO A 119 -6.47 13.96 -4.05
C PRO A 119 -7.60 13.47 -3.13
N ARG A 120 -8.72 13.00 -3.70
CA ARG A 120 -9.81 12.40 -2.92
C ARG A 120 -9.35 11.13 -2.19
N TYR A 121 -8.57 10.27 -2.84
CA TYR A 121 -8.03 9.07 -2.21
C TYR A 121 -6.90 9.37 -1.24
N HIS A 122 -6.14 10.43 -1.46
CA HIS A 122 -5.17 10.89 -0.46
C HIS A 122 -5.84 11.23 0.89
N ALA A 123 -6.97 11.94 0.85
CA ALA A 123 -7.76 12.22 2.05
C ALA A 123 -8.31 10.93 2.69
N ILE A 124 -8.76 9.97 1.88
CA ILE A 124 -9.21 8.65 2.36
C ILE A 124 -8.06 7.91 3.04
N HIS A 125 -6.87 7.89 2.46
CA HIS A 125 -5.72 7.24 3.06
C HIS A 125 -5.36 7.82 4.42
N ILE A 126 -5.38 9.15 4.56
CA ILE A 126 -5.14 9.82 5.85
C ILE A 126 -6.20 9.37 6.88
N ALA A 127 -7.48 9.36 6.50
CA ALA A 127 -8.55 8.94 7.39
C ALA A 127 -8.42 7.47 7.83
N GLN A 128 -8.09 6.57 6.90
CA GLN A 128 -7.88 5.16 7.18
C GLN A 128 -6.67 4.90 8.07
N LEU A 129 -5.55 5.58 7.84
CA LEU A 129 -4.36 5.47 8.70
C LEU A 129 -4.67 5.93 10.13
N ARG A 130 -5.46 7.00 10.29
CA ARG A 130 -5.92 7.45 11.63
C ARG A 130 -6.84 6.42 12.28
N ALA A 131 -7.77 5.84 11.52
CA ALA A 131 -8.67 4.80 12.02
C ALA A 131 -7.88 3.56 12.48
N LEU A 132 -6.99 3.04 11.64
CA LEU A 132 -6.12 1.91 11.98
C LEU A 132 -5.25 2.21 13.20
N SER A 133 -4.61 3.39 13.24
CA SER A 133 -3.82 3.80 14.41
C SER A 133 -4.65 3.85 15.70
N SER A 134 -5.92 4.28 15.64
CA SER A 134 -6.79 4.34 16.82
C SER A 134 -7.12 2.97 17.40
N VAL A 135 -7.12 1.92 16.58
CA VAL A 135 -7.45 0.56 17.00
C VAL A 135 -6.22 -0.31 17.30
N THR A 136 -5.07 -0.01 16.68
CA THR A 136 -3.81 -0.73 16.94
C THR A 136 -2.96 -0.08 18.03
N GLY A 137 -3.10 1.24 18.23
CA GLY A 137 -2.18 2.02 19.05
C GLY A 137 -0.84 2.31 18.36
N GLU A 138 -0.68 1.96 17.08
CA GLU A 138 0.59 2.09 16.39
C GLU A 138 0.92 3.55 16.05
N ASN A 139 2.08 4.00 16.54
CA ASN A 139 2.56 5.36 16.33
C ASN A 139 3.00 5.62 14.89
N LEU A 140 3.46 4.58 14.18
CA LEU A 140 3.94 4.70 12.80
C LEU A 140 2.79 5.12 11.86
N LEU A 141 1.63 4.48 11.99
CA LEU A 141 0.45 4.80 11.17
C LEU A 141 -0.03 6.24 11.41
N LYS A 142 -0.07 6.68 12.68
CA LYS A 142 -0.37 8.06 13.03
C LYS A 142 0.63 9.04 12.42
N ALA A 143 1.93 8.76 12.58
CA ALA A 143 2.99 9.62 12.04
C ALA A 143 2.89 9.73 10.51
N ARG A 144 2.57 8.64 9.81
CA ARG A 144 2.33 8.66 8.37
C ARG A 144 1.11 9.51 8.00
N ALA A 145 0.00 9.37 8.73
CA ALA A 145 -1.19 10.18 8.51
C ALA A 145 -0.92 11.67 8.72
N ASP A 146 -0.18 12.03 9.76
CA ASP A 146 0.18 13.42 10.07
C ASP A 146 1.11 14.02 9.00
N LYS A 147 2.08 13.22 8.53
CA LYS A 147 2.96 13.60 7.42
C LYS A 147 2.18 13.87 6.13
N TRP A 148 1.29 12.95 5.75
CA TRP A 148 0.44 13.09 4.57
C TRP A 148 -0.57 14.23 4.68
N GLN A 149 -1.13 14.46 5.88
CA GLN A 149 -1.95 15.65 6.14
C GLN A 149 -1.16 16.94 5.89
N GLY A 150 0.12 17.00 6.28
CA GLY A 150 0.99 18.14 6.01
C GLY A 150 1.12 18.45 4.52
N TYR A 151 1.15 17.41 3.68
CA TYR A 151 1.17 17.56 2.22
C TYR A 151 -0.09 18.22 1.67
N ALA A 152 -1.28 17.79 2.14
CA ALA A 152 -2.56 18.38 1.75
C ALA A 152 -2.67 19.86 2.16
N GLU A 153 -1.98 20.26 3.23
CA GLU A 153 -1.96 21.63 3.76
C GLU A 153 -0.87 22.51 3.15
N GLY A 154 -0.05 21.98 2.23
CA GLY A 154 1.04 22.71 1.61
C GLY A 154 2.20 23.04 2.56
N LYS A 155 2.31 22.34 3.69
CA LYS A 155 3.45 22.48 4.60
C LYS A 155 4.68 21.87 3.92
N GLN A 156 5.72 22.69 3.70
CA GLN A 156 7.06 22.16 3.40
C GLN A 156 7.56 21.45 4.66
N LEU A 157 7.75 20.12 4.57
CA LEU A 157 8.29 19.26 5.60
C LEU A 157 9.76 18.92 5.29
#